data_AF-A0A9P9FFP4-F1
#
_entry.id   AF-A0A9P9FFP4-F1
#
_cell.length_a   1.000
_cell.length_b   1.000
_cell.length_c   1.000
_cell.angle_alpha   90.00
_cell.angle_beta   90.00
_cell.angle_gamma   90.00
#
_symmetry.space_group_name_H-M   'P 1'
#
loop_
_entity.id
_entity.type
_entity.pdbx_description
1 polymer ?
#
loop_
_entity_poly.entity_id
_entity_poly.type
_entity_poly.pdbx_seq_one_letter_code
_entity_poly.pdbx_strand_id
1 'polypeptide(L)'
;MSSETLPTPEQVSANEKLQLLKSPVLIDRSDSLPLTAREGGAPDLSLFGDRFDHDTPQFQKHEDASLLELFFDLLFAANYTVFSQTQGVNSPDRFRAYVGYFGILWITWLTVSLYDVRFVTDSIFERIARAVHLGVMIGFAVVAPNFKPADQNLQTMRTMSLILCVSRFCLFVEYGSILWHIRKYKKPRLPMLLQIGVNFVASMVYLGITFRFRHGNSQVYLAWYIISAAEIVLTFGLATVFPVLSFTGTHLMKRMSTMTILFLGDGVVIVAQSVVTIVKSPDAWDSQTIGIVTAAAATIYCVFLVYFDWIKTSYLPTFRQQIWSILHFPFHLAMVLFMQGFTQFIIWSKIMDTLSTLSLDSVFDDVDKLAKATTEVVVDSLYTMINKFFEDYPPKYTATIDNVQWAVGNISLLPDSFWPDLATYITTLDDNDVTNETQFYDFFSNFMNMSTSMENSLIETFGIDLVEEVTDANKNVTESGLESEVNAKMWARFDLVFQYAYIAAGVTLIIMTLLTIVARTKSWSKWGIFRTGIFLALGVGLSLVSTIHFNQTAAYNYKNSPWLLPTICLVWFLVLAITHIRNPPPLFFKRSQSFFNKPKYEYDSVVPMTDGPNHRKHPDYNTQVA
;
A
#
# COMPACT_ATOMS: atom_id res chain seq x y z
N MET A 1 -14.96 -47.36 31.78
CA MET A 1 -15.50 -46.06 31.33
C MET A 1 -14.31 -45.12 31.21
N SER A 2 -13.68 -45.14 30.04
CA SER A 2 -12.53 -44.30 29.69
C SER A 2 -12.85 -43.76 28.31
N SER A 3 -13.28 -42.50 28.27
CA SER A 3 -13.52 -41.79 27.02
C SER A 3 -12.18 -41.51 26.36
N GLU A 4 -11.80 -42.34 25.39
CA GLU A 4 -10.76 -41.97 24.42
C GLU A 4 -11.29 -40.79 23.61
N THR A 5 -10.86 -39.59 24.01
CA THR A 5 -10.97 -38.39 23.18
C THR A 5 -10.13 -38.64 21.92
N LEU A 6 -10.81 -38.79 20.78
CA LEU A 6 -10.17 -38.80 19.48
C LEU A 6 -9.28 -37.55 19.35
N PRO A 7 -7.99 -37.69 19.01
CA PRO A 7 -7.10 -36.55 18.86
C PRO A 7 -7.63 -35.62 17.76
N THR A 8 -7.56 -34.32 17.99
CA THR A 8 -7.90 -33.32 16.97
C THR A 8 -6.92 -33.43 15.78
N PRO A 9 -7.30 -32.96 14.57
CA PRO A 9 -6.42 -33.01 13.39
C PRO A 9 -5.04 -32.39 13.62
N GLU A 10 -4.95 -31.34 14.45
CA GLU A 10 -3.70 -30.73 14.90
C GLU A 10 -2.83 -31.68 15.75
N GLN A 11 -3.42 -32.49 16.63
CA GLN A 11 -2.67 -33.45 17.45
C GLN A 11 -2.13 -34.63 16.62
N VAL A 12 -2.77 -34.98 15.51
CA VAL A 12 -2.27 -35.98 14.56
C VAL A 12 -1.11 -35.43 13.72
N SER A 13 -1.16 -34.14 13.37
CA SER A 13 -0.11 -33.44 12.63
C SER A 13 1.19 -33.26 13.41
N ALA A 14 1.13 -33.06 14.73
CA ALA A 14 2.30 -32.76 15.56
C ALA A 14 3.27 -33.94 15.75
N ASN A 15 2.82 -35.18 15.51
CA ASN A 15 3.62 -36.40 15.70
C ASN A 15 4.13 -37.04 14.40
N GLU A 16 3.90 -36.42 13.23
CA GLU A 16 4.39 -36.94 11.96
C GLU A 16 5.84 -36.49 11.71
N LYS A 17 6.78 -37.44 11.60
CA LYS A 17 8.17 -37.11 11.22
C LYS A 17 8.19 -36.47 9.83
N LEU A 18 8.90 -35.34 9.70
CA LEU A 18 9.12 -34.64 8.44
C LEU A 18 9.63 -35.61 7.35
N GLN A 19 8.86 -35.72 6.27
CA GLN A 19 9.21 -36.53 5.12
C GLN A 19 10.05 -35.71 4.13
N LEU A 20 10.91 -36.40 3.37
CA LEU A 20 11.76 -35.75 2.36
C LEU A 20 10.91 -35.14 1.22
N LEU A 21 9.92 -35.88 0.74
CA LEU A 21 8.89 -35.45 -0.21
C LEU A 21 7.53 -35.99 0.27
N LYS A 22 6.59 -35.08 0.57
CA LYS A 22 5.23 -35.43 0.98
C LYS A 22 4.29 -35.27 -0.22
N SER A 23 3.41 -36.26 -0.45
CA SER A 23 2.48 -36.21 -1.57
C SER A 23 1.34 -35.20 -1.27
N PRO A 24 1.03 -34.28 -2.20
CA PRO A 24 -0.11 -33.37 -2.07
C PRO A 24 -1.43 -34.01 -2.50
N VAL A 25 -1.40 -35.21 -3.08
CA VAL A 25 -2.58 -35.93 -3.57
C VAL A 25 -3.23 -36.70 -2.42
N LEU A 26 -4.54 -36.50 -2.22
CA LEU A 26 -5.35 -37.29 -1.30
C LEU A 26 -5.46 -38.73 -1.84
N ILE A 27 -5.11 -39.71 -1.01
CA ILE A 27 -5.30 -41.13 -1.33
C ILE A 27 -6.71 -41.51 -0.91
N ASP A 28 -7.52 -41.98 -1.86
CA ASP A 28 -8.88 -42.46 -1.59
C ASP A 28 -8.78 -43.62 -0.60
N ARG A 29 -9.36 -43.45 0.59
CA ARG A 29 -9.29 -44.43 1.70
C ARG A 29 -10.38 -45.50 1.53
N SER A 30 -10.62 -45.95 0.29
CA SER A 30 -11.68 -46.91 -0.05
C SER A 30 -11.28 -48.37 0.10
N ASP A 31 -9.97 -48.68 0.20
CA ASP A 31 -9.50 -50.06 0.03
C ASP A 31 -9.28 -50.84 1.34
N SER A 32 -9.68 -50.32 2.51
CA SER A 32 -9.38 -51.00 3.78
C SER A 32 -10.44 -50.91 4.89
N LEU A 33 -11.71 -50.68 4.57
CA LEU A 33 -12.77 -50.94 5.54
C LEU A 33 -13.44 -52.28 5.19
N PRO A 34 -13.23 -53.35 5.98
CA PRO A 34 -14.07 -54.53 5.83
C PRO A 34 -15.50 -54.07 6.07
N LEU A 35 -16.39 -54.38 5.12
CA LEU A 35 -17.83 -54.24 5.22
C LEU A 35 -18.31 -55.04 6.44
N THR A 36 -18.22 -54.42 7.62
CA THR A 36 -18.98 -54.86 8.78
C THR A 36 -20.37 -54.31 8.54
N ALA A 37 -21.26 -55.20 8.11
CA ALA A 37 -22.69 -54.96 8.05
C ALA A 37 -23.15 -54.61 9.47
N ARG A 38 -23.14 -53.32 9.80
CA ARG A 38 -23.78 -52.79 11.00
C ARG A 38 -25.24 -52.61 10.64
N GLU A 39 -26.08 -53.43 11.27
CA GLU A 39 -27.53 -53.39 11.13
C GLU A 39 -28.08 -51.97 11.30
N GLY A 40 -28.97 -51.56 10.39
CA GLY A 40 -30.03 -50.60 10.68
C GLY A 40 -29.72 -49.09 10.63
N GLY A 41 -28.60 -48.65 10.06
CA GLY A 41 -28.33 -47.22 9.82
C GLY A 41 -28.68 -46.78 8.39
N ALA A 42 -29.28 -45.60 8.22
CA ALA A 42 -29.47 -44.98 6.91
C ALA A 42 -28.13 -44.96 6.13
N PRO A 43 -28.14 -45.19 4.81
CA PRO A 43 -26.90 -45.20 4.02
C PRO A 43 -26.16 -43.88 4.21
N ASP A 44 -24.87 -43.96 4.53
CA ASP A 44 -24.01 -42.80 4.65
C ASP A 44 -23.93 -42.09 3.28
N LEU A 45 -24.66 -40.98 3.16
CA LEU A 45 -24.73 -40.17 1.95
C LEU A 45 -23.41 -39.45 1.64
N SER A 46 -22.45 -39.42 2.57
CA SER A 46 -21.09 -38.96 2.29
C SER A 46 -20.35 -39.90 1.32
N LEU A 47 -20.78 -41.18 1.23
CA LEU A 47 -20.31 -42.17 0.25
C LEU A 47 -20.91 -41.99 -1.16
N PHE A 48 -21.80 -41.01 -1.34
CA PHE A 48 -22.45 -40.68 -2.61
C PHE A 48 -21.96 -39.34 -3.21
N GLY A 49 -20.98 -38.68 -2.61
CA GLY A 49 -20.29 -37.53 -3.20
C GLY A 49 -19.44 -37.94 -4.42
N ASP A 50 -19.79 -37.39 -5.59
CA ASP A 50 -19.07 -37.46 -6.88
C ASP A 50 -18.29 -38.74 -7.18
N ARG A 51 -19.00 -39.84 -7.50
CA ARG A 51 -18.43 -41.05 -8.13
C ARG A 51 -17.93 -40.85 -9.57
N PHE A 52 -17.75 -39.61 -10.03
CA PHE A 52 -17.63 -39.28 -11.47
C PHE A 52 -16.25 -38.80 -11.97
N ASP A 53 -15.18 -38.79 -11.17
CA ASP A 53 -13.86 -38.48 -11.75
C ASP A 53 -12.68 -39.27 -11.16
N HIS A 54 -12.73 -40.60 -11.31
CA HIS A 54 -11.60 -41.49 -10.98
C HIS A 54 -10.28 -41.18 -11.73
N ASP A 55 -10.29 -40.25 -12.71
CA ASP A 55 -9.14 -39.88 -13.53
C ASP A 55 -8.49 -38.53 -13.15
N THR A 56 -9.03 -37.80 -12.16
CA THR A 56 -8.46 -36.53 -11.70
C THR A 56 -7.96 -36.62 -10.24
N PRO A 57 -6.69 -36.28 -9.96
CA PRO A 57 -6.19 -36.25 -8.60
C PRO A 57 -6.86 -35.13 -7.80
N GLN A 58 -7.30 -35.44 -6.58
CA GLN A 58 -7.69 -34.42 -5.60
C GLN A 58 -6.48 -34.03 -4.77
N PHE A 59 -6.20 -32.73 -4.69
CA PHE A 59 -5.10 -32.19 -3.88
C PHE A 59 -5.60 -31.79 -2.49
N GLN A 60 -4.73 -31.91 -1.49
CA GLN A 60 -4.97 -31.37 -0.16
C GLN A 60 -5.12 -29.85 -0.25
N LYS A 61 -6.30 -29.34 0.10
CA LYS A 61 -6.58 -27.90 0.18
C LYS A 61 -6.51 -27.44 1.63
N HIS A 62 -5.82 -26.33 1.86
CA HIS A 62 -5.78 -25.68 3.15
C HIS A 62 -6.79 -24.54 3.16
N GLU A 63 -7.56 -24.42 4.24
CA GLU A 63 -8.51 -23.32 4.39
C GLU A 63 -7.82 -22.01 4.78
N ASP A 64 -6.65 -22.09 5.42
CA ASP A 64 -5.88 -20.96 5.92
C ASP A 64 -4.42 -21.00 5.45
N ALA A 65 -3.78 -19.84 5.47
CA ALA A 65 -2.36 -19.72 5.15
C ALA A 65 -1.51 -20.37 6.25
N SER A 66 -0.51 -21.14 5.83
CA SER A 66 0.50 -21.66 6.74
C SER A 66 1.38 -20.54 7.30
N LEU A 67 2.02 -20.77 8.46
CA LEU A 67 2.97 -19.82 9.05
C LEU A 67 4.12 -19.48 8.09
N LEU A 68 4.52 -20.44 7.25
CA LEU A 68 5.59 -20.22 6.28
C LEU A 68 5.13 -19.28 5.16
N GLU A 69 3.92 -19.46 4.63
CA GLU A 69 3.34 -18.54 3.64
C GLU A 69 3.24 -17.12 4.19
N LEU A 70 2.77 -16.96 5.44
CA LEU A 70 2.72 -15.67 6.12
C LEU A 70 4.11 -15.05 6.31
N PHE A 71 5.12 -15.87 6.63
CA PHE A 71 6.49 -15.41 6.76
C PHE A 71 7.08 -14.93 5.42
N PHE A 72 6.76 -15.61 4.32
CA PHE A 72 7.12 -15.16 2.97
C PHE A 72 6.44 -13.83 2.61
N ASP A 73 5.14 -13.69 2.92
CA ASP A 73 4.39 -12.46 2.70
C ASP A 73 5.01 -11.28 3.50
N LEU A 74 5.48 -11.53 4.72
CA LEU A 74 6.18 -10.52 5.54
C LEU A 74 7.51 -10.07 4.92
N LEU A 75 8.30 -10.99 4.36
CA LEU A 75 9.55 -10.61 3.65
C LEU A 75 9.26 -9.78 2.41
N PHE A 76 8.20 -10.10 1.67
CA PHE A 76 7.75 -9.26 0.56
C PHE A 76 7.44 -7.83 1.04
N ALA A 77 6.68 -7.71 2.15
CA ALA A 77 6.33 -6.40 2.69
C ALA A 77 7.58 -5.61 3.13
N ALA A 78 8.54 -6.27 3.81
CA ALA A 78 9.80 -5.66 4.21
C ALA A 78 10.65 -5.18 3.01
N ASN A 79 10.69 -5.95 1.93
CA ASN A 79 11.36 -5.55 0.68
C ASN A 79 10.73 -4.28 0.08
N TYR A 80 9.40 -4.25 0.06
CA TYR A 80 8.66 -3.09 -0.39
C TYR A 80 8.96 -1.85 0.49
N THR A 81 9.01 -1.99 1.82
CA THR A 81 9.35 -0.89 2.75
C THR A 81 10.76 -0.34 2.48
N VAL A 82 11.76 -1.20 2.32
CA VAL A 82 13.14 -0.77 2.01
C VAL A 82 13.19 -0.03 0.66
N PHE A 83 12.47 -0.54 -0.34
CA PHE A 83 12.40 0.11 -1.64
C PHE A 83 11.68 1.47 -1.58
N SER A 84 10.57 1.57 -0.85
CA SER A 84 9.78 2.81 -0.75
C SER A 84 10.54 3.94 -0.03
N GLN A 85 11.37 3.57 0.96
CA GLN A 85 12.27 4.49 1.67
C GLN A 85 13.47 4.92 0.82
N THR A 86 14.08 4.00 0.06
CA THR A 86 15.30 4.30 -0.73
C THR A 86 15.00 4.96 -2.09
N GLN A 87 13.89 4.59 -2.72
CA GLN A 87 13.47 5.06 -4.04
C GLN A 87 12.12 5.79 -3.95
N GLY A 88 12.04 6.78 -3.05
CA GLY A 88 10.86 7.62 -2.88
C GLY A 88 10.34 8.21 -4.20
N VAL A 89 9.01 8.33 -4.32
CA VAL A 89 8.35 8.91 -5.50
C VAL A 89 8.50 10.43 -5.47
N ASN A 90 9.60 10.92 -6.04
CA ASN A 90 9.97 12.34 -6.01
C ASN A 90 10.26 12.92 -7.41
N SER A 91 10.26 12.10 -8.46
CA SER A 91 10.37 12.55 -9.84
C SER A 91 9.55 11.65 -10.77
N PRO A 92 9.20 12.11 -11.99
CA PRO A 92 8.47 11.28 -12.95
C PRO A 92 9.21 9.98 -13.31
N ASP A 93 10.55 10.02 -13.37
CA ASP A 93 11.35 8.84 -13.66
C ASP A 93 11.42 7.88 -12.47
N ARG A 94 11.52 8.41 -11.24
CA ARG A 94 11.43 7.60 -10.03
C ARG A 94 10.04 7.00 -9.85
N PHE A 95 8.97 7.71 -10.22
CA PHE A 95 7.61 7.17 -10.24
C PHE A 95 7.49 5.95 -11.17
N ARG A 96 8.04 6.04 -12.39
CA ARG A 96 8.07 4.90 -13.34
C ARG A 96 8.88 3.74 -12.80
N ALA A 97 10.05 4.01 -12.20
CA ALA A 97 10.87 3.00 -11.55
C ALA A 97 10.12 2.32 -10.40
N TYR A 98 9.38 3.10 -9.62
CA TYR A 98 8.58 2.64 -8.49
C TYR A 98 7.48 1.67 -8.93
N VAL A 99 6.66 2.09 -9.91
CA VAL A 99 5.61 1.24 -10.48
C VAL A 99 6.19 -0.05 -11.07
N GLY A 100 7.33 0.06 -11.76
CA GLY A 100 8.03 -1.09 -12.35
C GLY A 100 8.53 -2.08 -11.31
N TYR A 101 9.29 -1.61 -10.31
CA TYR A 101 9.82 -2.45 -9.25
C TYR A 101 8.71 -3.13 -8.46
N PHE A 102 7.70 -2.37 -8.03
CA PHE A 102 6.53 -2.91 -7.35
C PHE A 102 5.83 -3.98 -8.20
N GLY A 103 5.66 -3.73 -9.50
CA GLY A 103 5.07 -4.68 -10.45
C GLY A 103 5.82 -6.01 -10.49
N ILE A 104 7.14 -5.98 -10.64
CA ILE A 104 7.94 -7.21 -10.71
C ILE A 104 7.96 -7.95 -9.37
N LEU A 105 8.11 -7.21 -8.26
CA LEU A 105 8.08 -7.79 -6.91
C LEU A 105 6.72 -8.45 -6.65
N TRP A 106 5.62 -7.76 -6.96
CA TRP A 106 4.24 -8.24 -6.75
C TRP A 106 3.93 -9.46 -7.62
N ILE A 107 4.30 -9.45 -8.90
CA ILE A 107 4.10 -10.60 -9.78
C ILE A 107 4.92 -11.79 -9.30
N THR A 108 6.16 -11.57 -8.85
CA THR A 108 7.00 -12.64 -8.29
C THR A 108 6.36 -13.27 -7.06
N TRP A 109 5.91 -12.44 -6.11
CA TRP A 109 5.13 -12.92 -4.97
C TRP A 109 3.86 -13.68 -5.40
N LEU A 110 3.12 -13.16 -6.37
CA LEU A 110 1.89 -13.79 -6.85
C LEU A 110 2.20 -15.18 -7.44
N THR A 111 3.18 -15.31 -8.34
CA THR A 111 3.48 -16.59 -9.00
C THR A 111 3.86 -17.69 -8.00
N VAL A 112 4.63 -17.36 -6.98
CA VAL A 112 4.95 -18.25 -5.86
C VAL A 112 3.65 -18.57 -5.11
N SER A 113 2.88 -17.55 -4.71
CA SER A 113 1.63 -17.75 -3.98
C SER A 113 0.62 -18.63 -4.72
N LEU A 114 0.52 -18.53 -6.04
CA LEU A 114 -0.35 -19.36 -6.86
C LEU A 114 0.08 -20.84 -6.88
N TYR A 115 1.37 -21.14 -6.71
CA TYR A 115 1.83 -22.52 -6.50
C TYR A 115 1.38 -23.00 -5.11
N ASP A 116 1.65 -22.20 -4.08
CA ASP A 116 1.48 -22.61 -2.68
C ASP A 116 0.05 -22.96 -2.35
N VAL A 117 -0.88 -22.07 -2.74
CA VAL A 117 -2.32 -22.24 -2.46
C VAL A 117 -2.91 -23.48 -3.11
N ARG A 118 -2.22 -24.08 -4.09
CA ARG A 118 -2.67 -25.28 -4.79
C ARG A 118 -1.98 -26.56 -4.30
N PHE A 119 -0.70 -26.48 -3.97
CA PHE A 119 0.16 -27.67 -3.90
C PHE A 119 1.04 -27.78 -2.67
N VAL A 120 1.12 -26.74 -1.83
CA VAL A 120 2.07 -26.76 -0.71
C VAL A 120 1.76 -27.89 0.29
N THR A 121 2.80 -28.65 0.63
CA THR A 121 2.77 -29.65 1.70
C THR A 121 3.97 -29.46 2.61
N ASP A 122 3.82 -29.76 3.90
CA ASP A 122 4.96 -29.64 4.82
C ASP A 122 5.93 -30.82 4.61
N SER A 123 7.02 -30.56 3.90
CA SER A 123 8.11 -31.51 3.60
C SER A 123 9.47 -30.80 3.56
N ILE A 124 10.56 -31.57 3.65
CA ILE A 124 11.92 -31.01 3.58
C ILE A 124 12.16 -30.33 2.23
N PHE A 125 11.74 -30.95 1.13
CA PHE A 125 11.86 -30.36 -0.20
C PHE A 125 11.16 -29.00 -0.30
N GLU A 126 9.90 -28.92 0.12
CA GLU A 126 9.14 -27.66 0.11
C GLU A 126 9.83 -26.60 0.98
N ARG A 127 10.31 -26.94 2.18
CA ARG A 127 11.05 -25.99 3.03
C ARG A 127 12.33 -25.47 2.38
N ILE A 128 13.06 -26.30 1.61
CA ILE A 128 14.24 -25.87 0.86
C ILE A 128 13.83 -24.94 -0.30
N ALA A 129 12.81 -25.28 -1.06
CA ALA A 129 12.30 -24.43 -2.13
C ALA A 129 11.85 -23.06 -1.59
N ARG A 130 11.22 -23.05 -0.42
CA ARG A 130 10.89 -21.81 0.29
C ARG A 130 12.11 -21.01 0.72
N ALA A 131 13.16 -21.66 1.21
CA ALA A 131 14.41 -20.96 1.51
C ALA A 131 15.00 -20.28 0.25
N VAL A 132 14.87 -20.91 -0.92
CA VAL A 132 15.25 -20.28 -2.21
C VAL A 132 14.36 -19.08 -2.52
N HIS A 133 13.03 -19.19 -2.37
CA HIS A 133 12.10 -18.06 -2.57
C HIS A 133 12.35 -16.91 -1.59
N LEU A 134 12.69 -17.19 -0.33
CA LEU A 134 13.12 -16.19 0.64
C LEU A 134 14.45 -15.54 0.21
N GLY A 135 15.40 -16.32 -0.30
CA GLY A 135 16.65 -15.81 -0.88
C GLY A 135 16.42 -14.91 -2.09
N VAL A 136 15.45 -15.24 -2.95
CA VAL A 136 14.98 -14.37 -4.04
C VAL A 136 14.49 -13.04 -3.48
N MET A 137 13.64 -13.06 -2.44
CA MET A 137 13.17 -11.83 -1.79
C MET A 137 14.33 -11.01 -1.22
N ILE A 138 15.32 -11.61 -0.56
CA ILE A 138 16.52 -10.87 -0.11
C ILE A 138 17.28 -10.27 -1.29
N GLY A 139 17.36 -10.98 -2.42
CA GLY A 139 17.94 -10.46 -3.66
C GLY A 139 17.26 -9.17 -4.15
N PHE A 140 15.93 -9.08 -4.05
CA PHE A 140 15.19 -7.87 -4.39
C PHE A 140 15.62 -6.66 -3.54
N ALA A 141 15.83 -6.84 -2.23
CA ALA A 141 16.32 -5.77 -1.35
C ALA A 141 17.72 -5.30 -1.73
N VAL A 142 18.61 -6.22 -2.15
CA VAL A 142 19.99 -5.88 -2.56
C VAL A 142 20.01 -4.97 -3.79
N VAL A 143 19.10 -5.18 -4.74
CA VAL A 143 19.05 -4.38 -5.98
C VAL A 143 18.22 -3.10 -5.83
N ALA A 144 17.37 -3.00 -4.81
CA ALA A 144 16.42 -1.90 -4.63
C ALA A 144 17.06 -0.48 -4.65
N PRO A 145 18.14 -0.19 -3.90
CA PRO A 145 18.69 1.18 -3.84
C PRO A 145 19.29 1.68 -5.16
N ASN A 146 19.64 0.76 -6.06
CA ASN A 146 20.27 1.07 -7.34
C ASN A 146 19.33 0.80 -8.53
N PHE A 147 18.03 0.56 -8.26
CA PHE A 147 17.06 0.24 -9.30
C PHE A 147 16.60 1.51 -10.03
N LYS A 148 17.36 1.91 -11.05
CA LYS A 148 17.05 3.05 -11.92
C LYS A 148 16.97 2.59 -13.39
N PRO A 149 15.77 2.31 -13.93
CA PRO A 149 15.63 1.88 -15.33
C PRO A 149 16.07 2.91 -16.36
N ALA A 150 16.00 4.21 -16.01
CA ALA A 150 16.41 5.33 -16.86
C ALA A 150 17.94 5.57 -16.83
N ASP A 151 18.60 5.21 -15.73
CA ASP A 151 20.04 5.35 -15.53
C ASP A 151 20.63 4.02 -15.04
N GLN A 152 20.96 3.16 -16.00
CA GLN A 152 21.12 1.74 -15.73
C GLN A 152 22.48 1.40 -15.13
N ASN A 153 22.46 0.96 -13.88
CA ASN A 153 23.60 0.25 -13.31
C ASN A 153 23.66 -1.19 -13.88
N LEU A 154 24.71 -1.49 -14.65
CA LEU A 154 24.88 -2.78 -15.33
C LEU A 154 24.80 -3.97 -14.36
N GLN A 155 25.42 -3.86 -13.19
CA GLN A 155 25.45 -4.94 -12.21
C GLN A 155 24.05 -5.17 -11.61
N THR A 156 23.36 -4.09 -11.22
CA THR A 156 21.99 -4.18 -10.69
C THR A 156 21.02 -4.80 -11.69
N MET A 157 21.07 -4.39 -12.96
CA MET A 157 20.16 -4.92 -13.99
C MET A 157 20.42 -6.42 -14.26
N ARG A 158 21.68 -6.84 -14.29
CA ARG A 158 22.05 -8.26 -14.43
C ARG A 158 21.61 -9.08 -13.23
N THR A 159 21.89 -8.60 -12.02
CA THR A 159 21.49 -9.28 -10.78
C THR A 159 19.97 -9.43 -10.71
N MET A 160 19.21 -8.39 -11.07
CA MET A 160 17.74 -8.46 -11.14
C MET A 160 17.26 -9.56 -12.08
N SER A 161 17.86 -9.69 -13.26
CA SER A 161 17.53 -10.74 -14.23
C SER A 161 17.85 -12.13 -13.70
N LEU A 162 18.97 -12.30 -12.98
CA LEU A 162 19.33 -13.56 -12.34
C LEU A 162 18.38 -13.93 -11.20
N ILE A 163 17.95 -12.96 -10.39
CA ILE A 163 16.97 -13.18 -9.32
C ILE A 163 15.65 -13.71 -9.90
N LEU A 164 15.16 -13.09 -10.98
CA LEU A 164 13.95 -13.56 -11.68
C LEU A 164 14.15 -14.95 -12.31
N CYS A 165 15.31 -15.21 -12.88
CA CYS A 165 15.67 -16.52 -13.41
C CYS A 165 15.61 -17.61 -12.33
N VAL A 166 16.23 -17.37 -11.16
CA VAL A 166 16.26 -18.32 -10.04
C VAL A 166 14.85 -18.56 -9.49
N SER A 167 14.04 -17.50 -9.34
CA SER A 167 12.65 -17.62 -8.90
C SER A 167 11.83 -18.56 -9.80
N ARG A 168 11.90 -18.37 -11.13
CA ARG A 168 11.14 -19.21 -12.08
C ARG A 168 11.73 -20.59 -12.27
N PHE A 169 13.04 -20.73 -12.11
CA PHE A 169 13.67 -22.05 -12.08
C PHE A 169 13.22 -22.86 -10.86
N CYS A 170 13.11 -22.23 -9.69
CA CYS A 170 12.60 -22.88 -8.49
C CYS A 170 11.15 -23.35 -8.68
N LEU A 171 10.27 -22.49 -9.22
CA LEU A 171 8.90 -22.86 -9.58
C LEU A 171 8.86 -24.02 -10.60
N PHE A 172 9.74 -24.02 -11.61
CA PHE A 172 9.87 -25.12 -12.57
C PHE A 172 10.14 -26.46 -11.88
N VAL A 173 11.05 -26.50 -10.90
CA VAL A 173 11.36 -27.71 -10.11
C VAL A 173 10.18 -28.11 -9.22
N GLU A 174 9.54 -27.14 -8.56
CA GLU A 174 8.36 -27.33 -7.72
C GLU A 174 7.19 -27.94 -8.51
N TYR A 175 6.75 -27.35 -9.62
CA TYR A 175 5.73 -27.94 -10.49
C TYR A 175 6.16 -29.30 -11.07
N GLY A 176 7.46 -29.48 -11.34
CA GLY A 176 8.03 -30.78 -11.74
C GLY A 176 7.85 -31.87 -10.68
N SER A 177 8.01 -31.53 -9.40
CA SER A 177 7.76 -32.44 -8.29
C SER A 177 6.29 -32.87 -8.23
N ILE A 178 5.34 -31.96 -8.50
CA ILE A 178 3.91 -32.27 -8.53
C ILE A 178 3.59 -33.22 -9.68
N LEU A 179 4.18 -33.00 -10.87
CA LEU A 179 4.04 -33.91 -12.01
C LEU A 179 4.49 -35.34 -11.65
N TRP A 180 5.57 -35.47 -10.87
CA TRP A 180 6.03 -36.77 -10.39
C TRP A 180 4.99 -37.47 -9.50
N HIS A 181 4.33 -36.74 -8.60
CA HIS A 181 3.28 -37.28 -7.73
C HIS A 181 2.01 -37.69 -8.49
N ILE A 182 1.61 -36.92 -9.50
CA ILE A 182 0.39 -37.19 -10.29
C ILE A 182 0.64 -38.02 -11.55
N ARG A 183 1.87 -38.56 -11.74
CA ARG A 183 2.26 -39.26 -12.98
C ARG A 183 1.35 -40.43 -13.35
N LYS A 184 0.60 -41.02 -12.41
CA LYS A 184 -0.33 -42.11 -12.69
C LYS A 184 -1.58 -41.66 -13.46
N TYR A 185 -2.02 -40.42 -13.23
CA TYR A 185 -3.21 -39.85 -13.86
C TYR A 185 -2.88 -39.31 -15.26
N LYS A 186 -3.73 -39.55 -16.27
CA LYS A 186 -3.46 -39.10 -17.65
C LYS A 186 -3.95 -37.68 -17.93
N LYS A 187 -5.14 -37.32 -17.43
CA LYS A 187 -5.77 -36.01 -17.63
C LYS A 187 -4.93 -34.82 -17.12
N PRO A 188 -4.29 -34.85 -15.93
CA PRO A 188 -3.57 -33.68 -15.40
C PRO A 188 -2.15 -33.50 -15.95
N ARG A 189 -1.62 -34.43 -16.75
CA ARG A 189 -0.23 -34.37 -17.23
C ARG A 189 0.00 -33.18 -18.16
N LEU A 190 -0.90 -32.96 -19.11
CA LEU A 190 -0.79 -31.86 -20.08
C LEU A 190 -0.80 -30.49 -19.38
N PRO A 191 -1.80 -30.14 -18.53
CA PRO A 191 -1.80 -28.83 -17.87
C PRO A 191 -0.56 -28.62 -16.99
N MET A 192 -0.09 -29.66 -16.29
CA MET A 192 1.11 -29.56 -15.47
C MET A 192 2.36 -29.34 -16.32
N LEU A 193 2.51 -30.06 -17.45
CA LEU A 193 3.64 -29.88 -18.36
C LEU A 193 3.63 -28.50 -19.03
N LEU A 194 2.45 -27.95 -19.35
CA LEU A 194 2.33 -26.57 -19.82
C LEU A 194 2.79 -25.57 -18.76
N GLN A 195 2.38 -25.73 -17.49
CA GLN A 195 2.79 -24.85 -16.40
C GLN A 195 4.30 -24.91 -16.11
N ILE A 196 4.88 -26.12 -16.16
CA ILE A 196 6.33 -26.35 -16.10
C ILE A 196 7.03 -25.62 -17.25
N GLY A 197 6.50 -25.77 -18.48
CA GLY A 197 7.02 -25.12 -19.68
C GLY A 197 7.01 -23.59 -19.57
N VAL A 198 5.93 -22.99 -19.07
CA VAL A 198 5.84 -21.54 -18.85
C VAL A 198 6.96 -21.04 -17.94
N ASN A 199 7.16 -21.70 -16.79
CA ASN A 199 8.20 -21.31 -15.83
C ASN A 199 9.62 -21.54 -16.36
N PHE A 200 9.84 -22.66 -17.06
CA PHE A 200 11.14 -22.96 -17.67
C PHE A 200 11.51 -21.94 -18.76
N VAL A 201 10.58 -21.64 -19.66
CA VAL A 201 10.80 -20.66 -20.73
C VAL A 201 11.04 -19.27 -20.13
N ALA A 202 10.24 -18.85 -19.14
CA ALA A 202 10.45 -17.59 -18.44
C ALA A 202 11.84 -17.51 -17.81
N SER A 203 12.28 -18.57 -17.11
CA SER A 203 13.61 -18.68 -16.50
C SER A 203 14.73 -18.54 -17.54
N MET A 204 14.66 -19.27 -18.66
CA MET A 204 15.67 -19.19 -19.72
C MET A 204 15.70 -17.83 -20.41
N VAL A 205 14.54 -17.18 -20.57
CA VAL A 205 14.46 -15.82 -21.11
C VAL A 205 15.12 -14.82 -20.15
N TYR A 206 14.87 -14.90 -18.85
CA TYR A 206 15.54 -14.04 -17.85
C TYR A 206 17.06 -14.27 -17.82
N LEU A 207 17.50 -15.51 -17.96
CA LEU A 207 18.93 -15.83 -18.11
C LEU A 207 19.51 -15.17 -19.38
N GLY A 208 18.82 -15.28 -20.52
CA GLY A 208 19.22 -14.62 -21.76
C GLY A 208 19.28 -13.09 -21.65
N ILE A 209 18.31 -12.48 -20.96
CA ILE A 209 18.27 -11.04 -20.69
C ILE A 209 19.51 -10.59 -19.91
N THR A 210 19.96 -11.40 -18.94
CA THR A 210 21.18 -11.12 -18.15
C THR A 210 22.39 -10.86 -19.06
N PHE A 211 22.59 -11.69 -20.07
CA PHE A 211 23.70 -11.54 -21.01
C PHE A 211 23.50 -10.42 -22.04
N ARG A 212 22.27 -9.95 -22.23
CA ARG A 212 21.93 -8.90 -23.19
C ARG A 212 22.24 -7.49 -22.68
N PHE A 213 22.25 -7.28 -21.36
CA PHE A 213 22.68 -6.01 -20.77
C PHE A 213 24.17 -5.77 -21.03
N ARG A 214 24.48 -4.65 -21.68
CA ARG A 214 25.84 -4.14 -21.97
C ARG A 214 25.99 -2.75 -21.36
N HIS A 215 27.21 -2.20 -21.38
CA HIS A 215 27.45 -0.83 -20.94
C HIS A 215 26.58 0.16 -21.74
N GLY A 216 25.83 1.00 -21.02
CA GLY A 216 24.88 1.98 -21.59
C GLY A 216 23.41 1.64 -21.33
N ASN A 217 22.54 2.62 -21.56
CA ASN A 217 21.09 2.47 -21.34
C ASN A 217 20.46 1.66 -22.48
N SER A 218 19.71 0.61 -22.13
CA SER A 218 19.03 -0.24 -23.10
C SER A 218 17.59 -0.48 -22.71
N GLN A 219 16.66 -0.50 -23.67
CA GLN A 219 15.25 -0.81 -23.42
C GLN A 219 14.99 -2.29 -23.07
N VAL A 220 16.04 -3.10 -22.91
CA VAL A 220 15.98 -4.52 -22.57
C VAL A 220 15.24 -4.78 -21.25
N TYR A 221 15.28 -3.85 -20.28
CA TYR A 221 14.53 -3.97 -19.03
C TYR A 221 13.01 -4.07 -19.24
N LEU A 222 12.47 -3.55 -20.36
CA LEU A 222 11.05 -3.66 -20.70
C LEU A 222 10.61 -5.12 -20.86
N ALA A 223 11.54 -6.00 -21.26
CA ALA A 223 11.29 -7.43 -21.38
C ALA A 223 10.88 -8.05 -20.04
N TRP A 224 11.36 -7.54 -18.89
CA TRP A 224 10.93 -8.06 -17.59
C TRP A 224 9.43 -7.91 -17.37
N TYR A 225 8.89 -6.74 -17.71
CA TYR A 225 7.47 -6.45 -17.54
C TYR A 225 6.61 -7.26 -18.51
N ILE A 226 7.04 -7.35 -19.78
CA ILE A 226 6.31 -8.10 -20.81
C ILE A 226 6.25 -9.60 -20.46
N ILE A 227 7.38 -10.19 -20.07
CA ILE A 227 7.46 -11.61 -19.72
C ILE A 227 6.66 -11.90 -18.44
N SER A 228 6.77 -11.04 -17.42
CA SER A 228 5.99 -11.17 -16.19
C SER A 228 4.48 -11.08 -16.45
N ALA A 229 4.03 -10.15 -17.29
CA ALA A 229 2.62 -10.04 -17.67
C ALA A 229 2.14 -11.27 -18.46
N ALA A 230 2.93 -11.73 -19.44
CA ALA A 230 2.62 -12.92 -20.22
C ALA A 230 2.52 -14.17 -19.34
N GLU A 231 3.41 -14.33 -18.37
CA GLU A 231 3.40 -15.44 -17.41
C GLU A 231 2.12 -15.49 -16.58
N ILE A 232 1.66 -14.34 -16.07
CA ILE A 232 0.43 -14.24 -15.29
C ILE A 232 -0.79 -14.56 -16.16
N VAL A 233 -0.86 -14.00 -17.37
CA VAL A 233 -1.96 -14.27 -18.32
C VAL A 233 -2.02 -15.75 -18.68
N LEU A 234 -0.86 -16.38 -18.95
CA LEU A 234 -0.79 -17.81 -19.25
C LEU A 234 -1.19 -18.65 -18.03
N THR A 235 -0.70 -18.33 -16.83
CA THR A 235 -1.02 -19.09 -15.62
C THR A 235 -2.51 -19.03 -15.26
N PHE A 236 -3.13 -17.85 -15.31
CA PHE A 236 -4.57 -17.71 -15.10
C PHE A 236 -5.40 -18.33 -16.24
N GLY A 237 -4.94 -18.18 -17.48
CA GLY A 237 -5.56 -18.82 -18.65
C GLY A 237 -5.59 -20.35 -18.51
N LEU A 238 -4.46 -20.96 -18.14
CA LEU A 238 -4.37 -22.39 -17.85
C LEU A 238 -5.28 -22.81 -16.69
N ALA A 239 -5.37 -22.01 -15.62
CA ALA A 239 -6.27 -22.26 -14.50
C ALA A 239 -7.77 -22.14 -14.84
N THR A 240 -8.13 -21.40 -15.89
CA THR A 240 -9.51 -21.30 -16.40
C THR A 240 -9.88 -22.50 -17.27
N VAL A 241 -8.94 -22.95 -18.11
CA VAL A 241 -9.18 -24.05 -19.07
C VAL A 241 -9.12 -25.41 -18.38
N PHE A 242 -8.21 -25.58 -17.41
CA PHE A 242 -7.93 -26.86 -16.77
C PHE A 242 -8.37 -26.88 -15.30
N PRO A 243 -9.41 -27.65 -14.93
CA PRO A 243 -9.92 -27.72 -13.56
C PRO A 243 -8.88 -28.11 -12.50
N VAL A 244 -7.90 -28.94 -12.88
CA VAL A 244 -6.78 -29.40 -12.03
C VAL A 244 -5.93 -28.22 -11.53
N LEU A 245 -5.85 -27.13 -12.30
CA LEU A 245 -5.08 -25.93 -11.97
C LEU A 245 -5.94 -24.82 -11.36
N SER A 246 -7.22 -25.07 -11.11
CA SER A 246 -8.17 -24.08 -10.61
C SER A 246 -7.83 -23.59 -9.20
N PHE A 247 -8.08 -22.31 -8.94
CA PHE A 247 -7.95 -21.68 -7.63
C PHE A 247 -9.22 -21.78 -6.77
N THR A 248 -10.26 -22.43 -7.29
CA THR A 248 -11.55 -22.52 -6.59
C THR A 248 -11.44 -23.41 -5.35
N GLY A 249 -11.81 -22.84 -4.21
CA GLY A 249 -11.73 -23.50 -2.91
C GLY A 249 -10.34 -23.43 -2.24
N THR A 250 -9.42 -22.60 -2.75
CA THR A 250 -8.14 -22.32 -2.07
C THR A 250 -8.20 -21.04 -1.24
N HIS A 251 -7.22 -20.83 -0.36
CA HIS A 251 -7.07 -19.62 0.46
C HIS A 251 -6.46 -18.41 -0.29
N LEU A 252 -6.45 -18.40 -1.63
CA LEU A 252 -5.91 -17.29 -2.44
C LEU A 252 -6.55 -15.93 -2.10
N MET A 253 -7.87 -15.93 -1.89
CA MET A 253 -8.60 -14.71 -1.48
C MET A 253 -8.09 -14.19 -0.13
N LYS A 254 -7.86 -15.09 0.83
CA LYS A 254 -7.32 -14.76 2.16
C LYS A 254 -5.91 -14.19 2.03
N ARG A 255 -5.03 -14.81 1.22
CA ARG A 255 -3.65 -14.29 0.99
C ARG A 255 -3.64 -12.89 0.40
N MET A 256 -4.53 -12.58 -0.54
CA MET A 256 -4.65 -11.22 -1.09
C MET A 256 -5.09 -10.20 -0.02
N SER A 257 -6.04 -10.56 0.83
CA SER A 257 -6.44 -9.71 1.96
C SER A 257 -5.36 -9.57 3.03
N THR A 258 -4.60 -10.63 3.31
CA THR A 258 -3.42 -10.57 4.19
C THR A 258 -2.39 -9.60 3.64
N MET A 259 -2.11 -9.64 2.33
CA MET A 259 -1.20 -8.70 1.69
C MET A 259 -1.69 -7.24 1.82
N THR A 260 -2.99 -7.00 1.70
CA THR A 260 -3.58 -5.67 1.97
C THR A 260 -3.29 -5.20 3.40
N ILE A 261 -3.44 -6.08 4.41
CA ILE A 261 -3.11 -5.75 5.81
C ILE A 261 -1.64 -5.38 5.96
N LEU A 262 -0.73 -6.11 5.32
CA LEU A 262 0.70 -5.84 5.41
C LEU A 262 1.05 -4.45 4.85
N PHE A 263 0.45 -4.05 3.72
CA PHE A 263 0.63 -2.71 3.17
C PHE A 263 0.04 -1.61 4.06
N LEU A 264 -1.13 -1.85 4.68
CA LEU A 264 -1.68 -0.91 5.66
C LEU A 264 -0.79 -0.80 6.91
N GLY A 265 -0.20 -1.92 7.33
CA GLY A 265 0.76 -1.99 8.43
C GLY A 265 2.01 -1.15 8.17
N ASP A 266 2.57 -1.20 6.95
CA ASP A 266 3.67 -0.32 6.53
C ASP A 266 3.28 1.17 6.66
N GLY A 267 2.06 1.53 6.23
CA GLY A 267 1.52 2.87 6.44
C GLY A 267 1.53 3.31 7.91
N VAL A 268 1.14 2.42 8.84
CA VAL A 268 1.20 2.70 10.29
C VAL A 268 2.64 2.89 10.77
N VAL A 269 3.58 2.06 10.30
CA VAL A 269 5.00 2.18 10.66
C VAL A 269 5.56 3.55 10.23
N ILE A 270 5.25 4.00 9.01
CA ILE A 270 5.73 5.30 8.50
C ILE A 270 5.08 6.47 9.25
N VAL A 271 3.79 6.39 9.60
CA VAL A 271 3.15 7.40 10.46
C VAL A 271 3.84 7.47 11.83
N ALA A 272 4.14 6.33 12.45
CA ALA A 272 4.85 6.28 13.72
C ALA A 272 6.27 6.88 13.62
N GLN A 273 7.00 6.59 12.54
CA GLN A 273 8.31 7.21 12.27
C GLN A 273 8.19 8.73 12.12
N SER A 274 7.16 9.21 11.41
CA SER A 274 6.91 10.64 11.22
C SER A 274 6.63 11.34 12.55
N VAL A 275 5.84 10.72 13.43
CA VAL A 275 5.59 11.24 14.80
C VAL A 275 6.89 11.30 15.60
N VAL A 276 7.72 10.25 15.57
CA VAL A 276 9.03 10.25 16.26
C VAL A 276 9.93 11.38 15.75
N THR A 277 9.90 11.67 14.45
CA THR A 277 10.66 12.80 13.87
C THR A 277 10.11 14.15 14.37
N ILE A 278 8.79 14.33 14.39
CA ILE A 278 8.16 15.59 14.84
C ILE A 278 8.45 15.87 16.31
N VAL A 279 8.41 14.85 17.18
CA VAL A 279 8.60 14.99 18.65
C VAL A 279 10.02 15.40 19.05
N LYS A 280 11.00 15.35 18.14
CA LYS A 280 12.36 15.82 18.43
C LYS A 280 12.45 17.32 18.70
N SER A 281 11.49 18.11 18.21
CA SER A 281 11.45 19.55 18.43
C SER A 281 10.80 19.89 19.78
N PRO A 282 11.30 20.88 20.55
CA PRO A 282 10.73 21.27 21.85
C PRO A 282 9.26 21.71 21.78
N ASP A 283 8.90 22.40 20.69
CA ASP A 283 7.54 22.89 20.39
C ASP A 283 6.77 21.98 19.41
N ALA A 284 7.04 20.66 19.47
CA ALA A 284 6.49 19.69 18.52
C ALA A 284 4.96 19.55 18.53
N TRP A 285 4.32 19.77 19.69
CA TRP A 285 2.91 19.44 19.90
C TRP A 285 2.03 20.69 19.95
N ASP A 286 1.47 21.02 18.80
CA ASP A 286 0.46 22.06 18.66
C ASP A 286 -0.88 21.44 18.19
N SER A 287 -1.95 22.23 18.20
CA SER A 287 -3.29 21.74 17.85
C SER A 287 -3.38 21.23 16.41
N GLN A 288 -2.62 21.82 15.48
CA GLN A 288 -2.56 21.40 14.08
C GLN A 288 -1.85 20.05 13.96
N THR A 289 -0.69 19.86 14.60
CA THR A 289 0.02 18.57 14.60
C THR A 289 -0.86 17.45 15.17
N ILE A 290 -1.54 17.68 16.29
CA ILE A 290 -2.47 16.69 16.88
C ILE A 290 -3.59 16.34 15.89
N GLY A 291 -4.18 17.35 15.24
CA GLY A 291 -5.23 17.15 14.24
C GLY A 291 -4.76 16.33 13.04
N ILE A 292 -3.57 16.63 12.51
CA ILE A 292 -2.96 15.94 11.37
C ILE A 292 -2.65 14.48 11.71
N VAL A 293 -2.00 14.22 12.84
CA VAL A 293 -1.66 12.85 13.28
C VAL A 293 -2.93 12.04 13.53
N THR A 294 -3.95 12.66 14.12
CA THR A 294 -5.26 12.02 14.33
C THR A 294 -5.94 11.69 13.01
N ALA A 295 -5.95 12.64 12.05
CA ALA A 295 -6.49 12.40 10.71
C ALA A 295 -5.72 11.30 9.97
N ALA A 296 -4.39 11.23 10.15
CA ALA A 296 -3.55 10.18 9.61
C ALA A 296 -3.96 8.78 10.10
N ALA A 297 -3.98 8.60 11.43
CA ALA A 297 -4.37 7.35 12.05
C ALA A 297 -5.83 6.95 11.72
N ALA A 298 -6.75 7.92 11.78
CA ALA A 298 -8.16 7.69 11.46
C ALA A 298 -8.37 7.27 10.00
N THR A 299 -7.61 7.85 9.05
CA THR A 299 -7.71 7.48 7.64
C THR A 299 -7.28 6.04 7.41
N ILE A 300 -6.12 5.62 7.95
CA ILE A 300 -5.64 4.23 7.82
C ILE A 300 -6.67 3.26 8.42
N TYR A 301 -7.22 3.59 9.59
CA TYR A 301 -8.24 2.80 10.24
C TYR A 301 -9.55 2.72 9.42
N CYS A 302 -9.99 3.84 8.83
CA CYS A 302 -11.17 3.85 7.96
C CYS A 302 -10.96 2.99 6.71
N VAL A 303 -9.79 3.09 6.05
CA VAL A 303 -9.44 2.26 4.89
C VAL A 303 -9.48 0.78 5.27
N PHE A 304 -8.88 0.42 6.40
CA PHE A 304 -8.90 -0.94 6.94
C PHE A 304 -10.33 -1.45 7.12
N LEU A 305 -11.16 -0.71 7.87
CA LEU A 305 -12.55 -1.12 8.14
C LEU A 305 -13.35 -1.25 6.85
N VAL A 306 -13.27 -0.28 5.94
CA VAL A 306 -14.02 -0.30 4.69
C VAL A 306 -13.64 -1.52 3.84
N TYR A 307 -12.35 -1.82 3.69
CA TYR A 307 -11.89 -2.96 2.91
C TYR A 307 -12.43 -4.28 3.46
N PHE A 308 -12.25 -4.53 4.77
CA PHE A 308 -12.68 -5.78 5.41
C PHE A 308 -14.20 -5.90 5.57
N ASP A 309 -14.91 -4.78 5.68
CA ASP A 309 -16.37 -4.81 5.71
C ASP A 309 -17.01 -5.15 4.37
N TRP A 310 -16.34 -4.79 3.27
CA TRP A 310 -16.83 -5.02 1.92
C TRP A 310 -16.49 -6.42 1.41
N ILE A 311 -15.33 -6.97 1.78
CA ILE A 311 -14.83 -8.26 1.28
C ILE A 311 -15.07 -9.34 2.35
N LYS A 312 -16.29 -9.92 2.35
CA LYS A 312 -16.73 -10.94 3.32
C LYS A 312 -16.81 -12.36 2.76
N THR A 313 -16.69 -12.53 1.45
CA THR A 313 -16.87 -13.84 0.78
C THR A 313 -15.55 -14.53 0.53
N SER A 314 -15.37 -15.71 1.12
CA SER A 314 -14.15 -16.53 0.93
C SER A 314 -14.12 -17.28 -0.40
N TYR A 315 -15.27 -17.48 -1.05
CA TYR A 315 -15.37 -18.31 -2.26
C TYR A 315 -16.11 -17.58 -3.38
N LEU A 316 -15.47 -17.53 -4.54
CA LEU A 316 -16.02 -16.98 -5.79
C LEU A 316 -15.90 -18.03 -6.91
N PRO A 317 -16.80 -18.00 -7.91
CA PRO A 317 -16.63 -18.80 -9.12
C PRO A 317 -15.29 -18.51 -9.81
N THR A 318 -14.72 -19.51 -10.48
CA THR A 318 -13.35 -19.48 -11.02
C THR A 318 -13.02 -18.19 -11.79
N PHE A 319 -13.85 -17.81 -12.77
CA PHE A 319 -13.61 -16.61 -13.57
C PHE A 319 -13.64 -15.31 -12.74
N ARG A 320 -14.60 -15.19 -11.81
CA ARG A 320 -14.70 -14.01 -10.94
C ARG A 320 -13.55 -13.94 -9.94
N GLN A 321 -13.14 -15.08 -9.40
CA GLN A 321 -11.99 -15.18 -8.50
C GLN A 321 -10.71 -14.69 -9.20
N GLN A 322 -10.47 -15.10 -10.44
CA GLN A 322 -9.30 -14.66 -11.19
C GLN A 322 -9.33 -13.17 -11.53
N ILE A 323 -10.47 -12.64 -12.00
CA ILE A 323 -10.63 -11.19 -12.22
C ILE A 323 -10.38 -10.44 -10.91
N TRP A 324 -10.92 -10.91 -9.80
CA TRP A 324 -10.73 -10.31 -8.49
C TRP A 324 -9.25 -10.32 -8.08
N SER A 325 -8.53 -11.42 -8.32
CA SER A 325 -7.09 -11.53 -8.06
C SER A 325 -6.25 -10.62 -8.95
N ILE A 326 -6.59 -10.48 -10.23
CA ILE A 326 -5.89 -9.57 -11.16
C ILE A 326 -6.15 -8.11 -10.77
N LEU A 327 -7.39 -7.77 -10.40
CA LEU A 327 -7.78 -6.42 -10.00
C LEU A 327 -7.15 -6.00 -8.65
N HIS A 328 -6.66 -6.96 -7.84
CA HIS A 328 -5.88 -6.66 -6.64
C HIS A 328 -4.52 -6.02 -6.96
N PHE A 329 -3.93 -6.30 -8.12
CA PHE A 329 -2.66 -5.66 -8.51
C PHE A 329 -2.79 -4.13 -8.58
N PRO A 330 -3.66 -3.54 -9.42
CA PRO A 330 -3.80 -2.09 -9.49
C PRO A 330 -4.39 -1.50 -8.21
N PHE A 331 -5.17 -2.27 -7.43
CA PHE A 331 -5.61 -1.85 -6.10
C PHE A 331 -4.42 -1.67 -5.14
N HIS A 332 -3.58 -2.70 -4.99
CA HIS A 332 -2.42 -2.62 -4.12
C HIS A 332 -1.46 -1.52 -4.58
N LEU A 333 -1.20 -1.40 -5.89
CA LEU A 333 -0.36 -0.34 -6.44
C LEU A 333 -0.90 1.07 -6.09
N ALA A 334 -2.21 1.29 -6.28
CA ALA A 334 -2.83 2.56 -5.91
C ALA A 334 -2.78 2.81 -4.40
N MET A 335 -3.00 1.77 -3.59
CA MET A 335 -3.00 1.87 -2.14
C MET A 335 -1.61 2.17 -1.57
N VAL A 336 -0.55 1.53 -2.10
CA VAL A 336 0.82 1.81 -1.64
C VAL A 336 1.28 3.21 -2.04
N LEU A 337 0.96 3.67 -3.25
CA LEU A 337 1.19 5.05 -3.67
C LEU A 337 0.40 6.04 -2.82
N PHE A 338 -0.86 5.72 -2.52
CA PHE A 338 -1.67 6.52 -1.62
C PHE A 338 -1.00 6.63 -0.24
N MET A 339 -0.61 5.52 0.39
CA MET A 339 0.03 5.53 1.71
C MET A 339 1.37 6.29 1.71
N GLN A 340 2.18 6.14 0.66
CA GLN A 340 3.44 6.85 0.53
C GLN A 340 3.24 8.38 0.39
N GLY A 341 2.29 8.82 -0.43
CA GLY A 341 2.01 10.25 -0.58
C GLY A 341 1.33 10.83 0.66
N PHE A 342 0.41 10.08 1.25
CA PHE A 342 -0.33 10.46 2.45
C PHE A 342 0.58 10.67 3.66
N THR A 343 1.55 9.80 3.87
CA THR A 343 2.51 9.93 4.97
C THR A 343 3.44 11.12 4.80
N GLN A 344 3.86 11.43 3.57
CA GLN A 344 4.64 12.64 3.30
C GLN A 344 3.87 13.92 3.62
N PHE A 345 2.54 13.94 3.49
CA PHE A 345 1.76 15.12 3.90
C PHE A 345 1.87 15.44 5.39
N ILE A 346 2.15 14.46 6.26
CA ILE A 346 2.33 14.70 7.70
C ILE A 346 3.58 15.57 7.91
N ILE A 347 4.70 15.16 7.31
CA ILE A 347 5.97 15.86 7.38
C ILE A 347 5.84 17.25 6.73
N TRP A 348 5.25 17.32 5.54
CA TRP A 348 5.03 18.59 4.83
C TRP A 348 4.15 19.56 5.60
N SER A 349 3.09 19.07 6.26
CA SER A 349 2.22 19.95 7.05
C SER A 349 2.96 20.54 8.24
N LYS A 350 3.90 19.80 8.85
CA LYS A 350 4.74 20.34 9.92
C LYS A 350 5.81 21.30 9.38
N ILE A 351 6.40 21.01 8.23
CA ILE A 351 7.31 21.93 7.56
C ILE A 351 6.59 23.26 7.28
N MET A 352 5.40 23.24 6.68
CA MET A 352 4.65 24.47 6.38
C MET A 352 4.26 25.27 7.62
N ASP A 353 3.88 24.58 8.70
CA ASP A 353 3.64 25.19 10.02
C ASP A 353 4.89 25.93 10.51
N THR A 354 6.05 25.26 10.52
CA THR A 354 7.33 25.89 10.91
C THR A 354 7.75 27.00 9.95
N LEU A 355 7.54 26.88 8.64
CA LEU A 355 7.89 27.94 7.68
C LEU A 355 7.03 29.19 7.87
N SER A 356 5.76 29.03 8.27
CA SER A 356 4.91 30.19 8.55
C SER A 356 5.43 31.05 9.72
N THR A 357 6.18 30.45 10.64
CA THR A 357 6.84 31.18 11.74
C THR A 357 8.14 31.85 11.33
N LEU A 358 8.68 31.59 10.13
CA LEU A 358 9.85 32.28 9.56
C LEU A 358 9.49 33.55 8.76
N SER A 359 8.28 34.05 8.91
CA SER A 359 7.80 35.27 8.25
C SER A 359 8.36 36.54 8.91
N LEU A 360 8.32 37.65 8.17
CA LEU A 360 8.71 38.97 8.71
C LEU A 360 7.93 39.34 9.98
N ASP A 361 6.67 38.91 10.08
CA ASP A 361 5.81 39.15 11.24
C ASP A 361 6.34 38.51 12.53
N SER A 362 7.16 37.44 12.44
CA SER A 362 7.74 36.80 13.63
C SER A 362 8.96 37.55 14.18
N VAL A 363 9.61 38.34 13.34
CA VAL A 363 10.73 39.22 13.71
C VAL A 363 10.20 40.60 14.13
N PHE A 364 9.12 41.05 13.48
CA PHE A 364 8.54 42.37 13.64
C PHE A 364 7.08 42.27 14.10
N ASP A 365 6.89 41.90 15.38
CA ASP A 365 5.57 41.72 16.01
C ASP A 365 4.79 43.03 16.20
N ASP A 366 5.49 44.16 16.12
CA ASP A 366 4.99 45.49 16.43
C ASP A 366 5.60 46.52 15.47
N VAL A 367 4.76 47.03 14.57
CA VAL A 367 5.14 48.04 13.58
C VAL A 367 5.62 49.33 14.26
N ASP A 368 5.09 49.68 15.44
CA ASP A 368 5.51 50.87 16.17
C ASP A 368 6.90 50.71 16.79
N LYS A 369 7.34 49.47 17.06
CA LYS A 369 8.72 49.15 17.45
C LYS A 369 9.63 49.17 16.23
N LEU A 370 9.21 48.61 15.10
CA LEU A 370 9.97 48.63 13.85
C LEU A 370 10.27 50.05 13.39
N ALA A 371 9.27 50.95 13.46
CA ALA A 371 9.43 52.36 13.11
C ALA A 371 10.44 53.12 13.97
N LYS A 372 10.87 52.55 15.11
CA LYS A 372 11.86 53.13 16.04
C LYS A 372 13.12 52.26 16.15
N ALA A 373 13.19 51.16 15.39
CA ALA A 373 14.29 50.23 15.48
C ALA A 373 15.55 50.79 14.81
N THR A 374 16.71 50.45 15.37
CA THR A 374 18.01 50.63 14.70
C THR A 374 18.38 49.33 14.00
N THR A 375 19.28 49.42 13.02
CA THR A 375 19.80 48.25 12.31
C THR A 375 20.42 47.24 13.27
N GLU A 376 21.07 47.69 14.35
CA GLU A 376 21.63 46.82 15.39
C GLU A 376 20.54 45.99 16.10
N VAL A 377 19.41 46.60 16.48
CA VAL A 377 18.30 45.90 17.15
C VAL A 377 17.66 44.88 16.21
N VAL A 378 17.51 45.22 14.92
CA VAL A 378 16.96 44.30 13.92
C VAL A 378 17.89 43.11 13.70
N VAL A 379 19.18 43.35 13.54
CA VAL A 379 20.18 42.30 13.35
C VAL A 379 20.26 41.38 14.58
N ASP A 380 20.20 41.91 15.80
CA ASP A 380 20.15 41.09 17.03
C ASP A 380 18.89 40.21 17.11
N SER A 381 17.75 40.77 16.70
CA SER A 381 16.47 40.03 16.62
C SER A 381 16.54 38.90 15.58
N LEU A 382 17.15 39.16 14.42
CA LEU A 382 17.40 38.14 13.39
C LEU A 382 18.34 37.05 13.92
N TYR A 383 19.45 37.39 14.56
CA TYR A 383 20.34 36.38 15.15
C TYR A 383 19.65 35.55 16.23
N THR A 384 18.81 36.15 17.06
CA THR A 384 18.03 35.42 18.07
C THR A 384 17.08 34.40 17.41
N MET A 385 16.38 34.82 16.35
CA MET A 385 15.50 33.94 15.57
C MET A 385 16.27 32.80 14.88
N ILE A 386 17.38 33.12 14.21
CA ILE A 386 18.24 32.15 13.51
C ILE A 386 18.83 31.14 14.50
N ASN A 387 19.38 31.60 15.63
CA ASN A 387 20.00 30.72 16.62
C ASN A 387 18.97 29.78 17.23
N LYS A 388 17.79 30.29 17.62
CA LYS A 388 16.69 29.46 18.11
C LYS A 388 16.26 28.43 17.06
N PHE A 389 16.16 28.83 15.80
CA PHE A 389 15.79 27.93 14.72
C PHE A 389 16.83 26.82 14.49
N PHE A 390 18.12 27.16 14.46
CA PHE A 390 19.19 26.18 14.26
C PHE A 390 19.48 25.30 15.49
N GLU A 391 19.04 25.69 16.69
CA GLU A 391 18.98 24.78 17.84
C GLU A 391 18.02 23.61 17.59
N ASP A 392 16.86 23.90 16.99
CA ASP A 392 15.84 22.89 16.69
C ASP A 392 16.09 22.15 15.37
N TYR A 393 16.65 22.85 14.38
CA TYR A 393 16.86 22.37 13.01
C TYR A 393 18.29 22.64 12.53
N PRO A 394 19.29 21.92 13.08
CA PRO A 394 20.68 22.20 12.82
C PRO A 394 21.04 21.97 11.34
N PRO A 395 21.75 22.91 10.69
CA PRO A 395 22.14 22.79 9.30
C PRO A 395 23.15 21.67 9.12
N LYS A 396 22.97 20.85 8.08
CA LYS A 396 23.88 19.75 7.76
C LYS A 396 25.15 20.26 7.06
N TYR A 397 25.02 21.33 6.28
CA TYR A 397 26.10 21.90 5.47
C TYR A 397 26.57 23.25 6.05
N THR A 398 27.89 23.47 6.03
CA THR A 398 28.47 24.75 6.46
C THR A 398 28.05 25.90 5.53
N ALA A 399 27.87 25.61 4.23
CA ALA A 399 27.41 26.58 3.24
C ALA A 399 26.08 27.26 3.65
N THR A 400 25.17 26.52 4.29
CA THR A 400 23.90 27.06 4.79
C THR A 400 24.11 28.10 5.88
N ILE A 401 25.06 27.87 6.79
CA ILE A 401 25.44 28.82 7.84
C ILE A 401 26.09 30.05 7.21
N ASP A 402 27.03 29.85 6.28
CA ASP A 402 27.76 30.92 5.61
C ASP A 402 26.82 31.84 4.84
N ASN A 403 25.83 31.27 4.13
CA ASN A 403 24.82 32.02 3.38
C ASN A 403 23.90 32.85 4.30
N VAL A 404 23.46 32.27 5.43
CA VAL A 404 22.65 33.00 6.42
C VAL A 404 23.45 34.15 7.03
N GLN A 405 24.70 33.91 7.43
CA GLN A 405 25.56 34.95 7.98
C GLN A 405 25.87 36.05 6.96
N TRP A 406 26.10 35.69 5.70
CA TRP A 406 26.31 36.64 4.61
C TRP A 406 25.08 37.53 4.38
N ALA A 407 23.88 36.94 4.37
CA ALA A 407 22.63 37.67 4.21
C ALA A 407 22.38 38.67 5.37
N VAL A 408 22.56 38.22 6.62
CA VAL A 408 22.46 39.10 7.80
C VAL A 408 23.54 40.19 7.77
N GLY A 409 24.75 39.85 7.32
CA GLY A 409 25.84 40.79 7.12
C GLY A 409 25.47 41.92 6.14
N ASN A 410 24.80 41.61 5.03
CA ASN A 410 24.31 42.63 4.10
C ASN A 410 23.17 43.46 4.70
N ILE A 411 22.25 42.85 5.46
CA ILE A 411 21.19 43.57 6.18
C ILE A 411 21.79 44.56 7.20
N SER A 412 22.91 44.21 7.83
CA SER A 412 23.62 45.09 8.78
C SER A 412 24.19 46.37 8.15
N LEU A 413 24.30 46.43 6.82
CA LEU A 413 24.77 47.62 6.08
C LEU A 413 23.65 48.62 5.81
N LEU A 414 22.38 48.27 6.07
CA LEU A 414 21.25 49.17 5.87
C LEU A 414 21.28 50.31 6.91
N PRO A 415 20.97 51.56 6.49
CA PRO A 415 20.93 52.69 7.42
C PRO A 415 19.71 52.62 8.34
N ASP A 416 19.81 53.19 9.55
CA ASP A 416 18.69 53.22 10.50
C ASP A 416 17.43 53.92 9.95
N SER A 417 17.59 54.81 8.96
CA SER A 417 16.47 55.47 8.28
C SER A 417 15.59 54.53 7.44
N PHE A 418 16.06 53.31 7.16
CA PHE A 418 15.32 52.32 6.37
C PHE A 418 14.12 51.75 7.13
N TRP A 419 14.24 51.51 8.44
CA TRP A 419 13.21 50.81 9.23
C TRP A 419 11.90 51.59 9.39
N PRO A 420 11.90 52.92 9.60
CA PRO A 420 10.68 53.73 9.56
C PRO A 420 9.95 53.70 8.21
N ASP A 421 10.70 53.69 7.11
CA ASP A 421 10.15 53.63 5.76
C ASP A 421 9.53 52.26 5.49
N LEU A 422 10.21 51.17 5.90
CA LEU A 422 9.69 49.81 5.85
C LEU A 422 8.42 49.66 6.71
N ALA A 423 8.40 50.21 7.92
CA ALA A 423 7.24 50.17 8.81
C ALA A 423 6.02 50.88 8.19
N THR A 424 6.24 52.02 7.53
CA THR A 424 5.19 52.76 6.83
C THR A 424 4.64 51.93 5.67
N TYR A 425 5.52 51.41 4.80
CA TYR A 425 5.14 50.56 3.67
C TYR A 425 4.35 49.32 4.08
N ILE A 426 4.75 48.61 5.15
CA ILE A 426 4.03 47.42 5.63
C ILE A 426 2.58 47.76 6.04
N THR A 427 2.32 48.98 6.50
CA THR A 427 0.97 49.42 6.90
C THR A 427 0.11 49.93 5.75
N THR A 428 0.70 50.65 4.80
CA THR A 428 -0.01 51.33 3.72
C THR A 428 -0.11 50.48 2.46
N LEU A 429 0.86 49.57 2.23
CA LEU A 429 1.07 48.82 1.00
C LEU A 429 1.13 49.74 -0.24
N ASP A 430 1.63 50.97 -0.07
CA ASP A 430 1.80 51.96 -1.14
C ASP A 430 3.26 52.04 -1.56
N ASP A 431 3.54 51.79 -2.84
CA ASP A 431 4.89 51.85 -3.42
C ASP A 431 5.52 53.26 -3.29
N ASN A 432 4.70 54.30 -3.13
CA ASN A 432 5.18 55.68 -2.95
C ASN A 432 5.89 55.90 -1.60
N ASP A 433 5.68 55.03 -0.62
CA ASP A 433 6.34 55.11 0.70
C ASP A 433 7.76 54.53 0.69
N VAL A 434 8.18 53.92 -0.43
CA VAL A 434 9.54 53.40 -0.61
C VAL A 434 10.48 54.53 -1.06
N THR A 435 11.27 55.06 -0.13
CA THR A 435 12.21 56.18 -0.41
C THR A 435 13.44 55.74 -1.20
N ASN A 436 13.87 54.48 -1.06
CA ASN A 436 15.03 53.91 -1.74
C ASN A 436 14.75 52.48 -2.18
N GLU A 437 14.33 52.32 -3.44
CA GLU A 437 14.00 51.03 -4.06
C GLU A 437 15.15 50.01 -3.96
N THR A 438 16.40 50.44 -4.06
CA THR A 438 17.56 49.54 -3.98
C THR A 438 17.71 48.95 -2.58
N GLN A 439 17.58 49.77 -1.52
CA GLN A 439 17.65 49.28 -0.14
C GLN A 439 16.50 48.33 0.20
N PHE A 440 15.31 48.63 -0.34
CA PHE A 440 14.15 47.76 -0.23
C PHE A 440 14.41 46.41 -0.88
N TYR A 441 14.86 46.42 -2.14
CA TYR A 441 15.22 45.20 -2.86
C TYR A 441 16.32 44.40 -2.15
N ASP A 442 17.36 45.08 -1.67
CA ASP A 442 18.48 44.45 -0.95
C ASP A 442 17.99 43.79 0.35
N PHE A 443 17.12 44.46 1.13
CA PHE A 443 16.54 43.86 2.33
C PHE A 443 15.71 42.61 2.00
N PHE A 444 14.72 42.71 1.11
CA PHE A 444 13.84 41.59 0.80
C PHE A 444 14.60 40.43 0.14
N SER A 445 15.57 40.70 -0.74
CA SER A 445 16.38 39.65 -1.36
C SER A 445 17.26 38.92 -0.34
N ASN A 446 17.94 39.65 0.57
CA ASN A 446 18.75 39.03 1.61
C ASN A 446 17.89 38.27 2.63
N PHE A 447 16.73 38.82 3.02
CA PHE A 447 15.78 38.14 3.89
C PHE A 447 15.28 36.84 3.24
N MET A 448 14.87 36.87 1.97
CA MET A 448 14.45 35.67 1.24
C MET A 448 15.57 34.64 1.06
N ASN A 449 16.80 35.07 0.82
CA ASN A 449 17.96 34.17 0.73
C ASN A 449 18.21 33.46 2.07
N MET A 450 18.18 34.20 3.17
CA MET A 450 18.30 33.67 4.53
C MET A 450 17.17 32.68 4.82
N SER A 451 15.91 33.08 4.57
CA SER A 451 14.75 32.19 4.75
C SER A 451 14.92 30.91 3.94
N THR A 452 15.29 30.99 2.65
CA THR A 452 15.53 29.83 1.77
C THR A 452 16.55 28.87 2.35
N SER A 453 17.68 29.36 2.86
CA SER A 453 18.70 28.53 3.52
C SER A 453 18.17 27.88 4.80
N MET A 454 17.36 28.60 5.59
CA MET A 454 16.69 28.03 6.75
C MET A 454 15.64 26.97 6.37
N GLU A 455 14.89 27.17 5.28
CA GLU A 455 13.96 26.15 4.74
C GLU A 455 14.70 24.87 4.35
N ASN A 456 15.86 25.02 3.70
CA ASN A 456 16.68 23.87 3.30
C ASN A 456 17.18 23.10 4.54
N SER A 457 17.69 23.80 5.56
CA SER A 457 18.10 23.20 6.86
C SER A 457 16.97 22.43 7.57
N LEU A 458 15.77 23.01 7.59
CA LEU A 458 14.57 22.38 8.17
C LEU A 458 14.29 21.04 7.49
N ILE A 459 14.35 21.03 6.17
CA ILE A 459 13.89 19.91 5.36
C ILE A 459 14.94 18.79 5.33
N GLU A 460 16.21 19.14 5.41
CA GLU A 460 17.31 18.22 5.70
C GLU A 460 17.12 17.52 7.05
N THR A 461 16.68 18.25 8.09
CA THR A 461 16.39 17.68 9.42
C THR A 461 15.26 16.64 9.36
N PHE A 462 14.28 16.83 8.47
CA PHE A 462 13.22 15.85 8.19
C PHE A 462 13.65 14.70 7.25
N GLY A 463 14.93 14.65 6.85
CA GLY A 463 15.52 13.55 6.08
C GLY A 463 15.40 13.69 4.55
N ILE A 464 15.05 14.87 4.05
CA ILE A 464 14.97 15.15 2.61
C ILE A 464 16.22 15.94 2.21
N ASP A 465 17.30 15.23 1.88
CA ASP A 465 18.54 15.83 1.37
C ASP A 465 18.58 15.78 -0.15
N LEU A 466 18.64 16.95 -0.79
CA LEU A 466 18.65 17.10 -2.25
C LEU A 466 19.98 17.57 -2.81
N VAL A 467 20.95 17.91 -1.95
CA VAL A 467 22.19 18.59 -2.37
C VAL A 467 22.97 17.72 -3.33
N GLU A 468 23.13 16.43 -3.01
CA GLU A 468 23.79 15.47 -3.89
C GLU A 468 23.08 15.34 -5.25
N GLU A 469 21.74 15.27 -5.24
CA GLU A 469 20.97 15.08 -6.47
C GLU A 469 20.97 16.33 -7.38
N VAL A 470 21.10 17.52 -6.81
CA VAL A 470 21.25 18.77 -7.58
C VAL A 470 22.66 18.87 -8.14
N THR A 471 23.67 18.62 -7.30
CA THR A 471 25.09 18.69 -7.69
C THR A 471 25.44 17.68 -8.79
N ASP A 472 24.90 16.47 -8.73
CA ASP A 472 25.07 15.46 -9.77
C ASP A 472 24.43 15.86 -11.11
N ALA A 473 23.27 16.53 -11.05
CA ALA A 473 22.53 16.96 -12.22
C ALA A 473 23.15 18.20 -12.88
N ASN A 474 23.69 19.12 -12.08
CA ASN A 474 24.31 20.35 -12.56
C ASN A 474 25.66 20.57 -11.86
N LYS A 475 26.74 20.10 -12.50
CA LYS A 475 28.11 20.17 -11.95
C LYS A 475 28.71 21.59 -11.92
N ASN A 476 28.04 22.56 -12.54
CA ASN A 476 28.53 23.94 -12.68
C ASN A 476 27.74 24.94 -11.80
N VAL A 477 26.91 24.45 -10.87
CA VAL A 477 26.13 25.30 -9.97
C VAL A 477 27.08 26.06 -9.04
N THR A 478 26.89 27.38 -8.93
CA THR A 478 27.59 28.20 -7.94
C THR A 478 27.03 27.92 -6.54
N GLU A 479 27.82 28.11 -5.49
CA GLU A 479 27.34 27.91 -4.10
C GLU A 479 26.06 28.69 -3.78
N SER A 480 25.93 29.91 -4.29
CA SER A 480 24.71 30.72 -4.18
C SER A 480 23.53 30.21 -5.02
N GLY A 481 23.80 29.56 -6.16
CA GLY A 481 22.78 28.95 -7.01
C GLY A 481 22.28 27.61 -6.48
N LEU A 482 23.11 26.92 -5.68
CA LEU A 482 22.83 25.58 -5.16
C LEU A 482 21.63 25.58 -4.22
N GLU A 483 21.59 26.51 -3.26
CA GLU A 483 20.48 26.64 -2.30
C GLU A 483 19.15 26.90 -3.01
N SER A 484 19.16 27.75 -4.05
CA SER A 484 17.98 28.08 -4.85
C SER A 484 17.52 26.89 -5.71
N GLU A 485 18.45 26.18 -6.36
CA GLU A 485 18.12 24.98 -7.15
C GLU A 485 17.59 23.84 -6.24
N VAL A 486 18.17 23.66 -5.06
CA VAL A 486 17.72 22.71 -4.03
C VAL A 486 16.29 23.04 -3.61
N ASN A 487 16.01 24.30 -3.26
CA ASN A 487 14.69 24.74 -2.84
C ASN A 487 13.64 24.59 -3.97
N ALA A 488 13.97 25.01 -5.20
CA ALA A 488 13.08 24.86 -6.34
C ALA A 488 12.72 23.38 -6.62
N LYS A 489 13.72 22.49 -6.54
CA LYS A 489 13.53 21.05 -6.74
C LYS A 489 12.70 20.42 -5.63
N MET A 490 12.84 20.92 -4.40
CA MET A 490 12.06 20.53 -3.24
C MET A 490 10.58 20.89 -3.41
N TRP A 491 10.25 22.13 -3.78
CA TRP A 491 8.86 22.53 -4.04
C TRP A 491 8.24 21.74 -5.20
N ALA A 492 9.02 21.46 -6.26
CA ALA A 492 8.57 20.59 -7.35
C ALA A 492 8.25 19.15 -6.88
N ARG A 493 8.98 18.63 -5.90
CA ARG A 493 8.66 17.33 -5.27
C ARG A 493 7.36 17.39 -4.50
N PHE A 494 7.16 18.44 -3.71
CA PHE A 494 5.92 18.61 -2.97
C PHE A 494 4.71 18.70 -3.91
N ASP A 495 4.85 19.39 -5.03
CA ASP A 495 3.83 19.42 -6.08
C ASP A 495 3.51 18.05 -6.66
N LEU A 496 4.54 17.25 -6.93
CA LEU A 496 4.37 15.89 -7.43
C LEU A 496 3.65 15.01 -6.40
N VAL A 497 4.06 15.10 -5.13
CA VAL A 497 3.45 14.38 -4.00
C VAL A 497 1.99 14.76 -3.83
N PHE A 498 1.68 16.06 -3.87
CA PHE A 498 0.32 16.57 -3.83
C PHE A 498 -0.55 15.94 -4.92
N GLN A 499 -0.08 15.95 -6.16
CA GLN A 499 -0.84 15.43 -7.30
C GLN A 499 -1.05 13.92 -7.20
N TYR A 500 0.01 13.13 -7.04
CA TYR A 500 -0.13 11.67 -7.08
C TYR A 500 -0.85 11.14 -5.84
N ALA A 501 -0.70 11.75 -4.66
CA ALA A 501 -1.34 11.26 -3.44
C ALA A 501 -2.87 11.34 -3.53
N TYR A 502 -3.42 12.48 -3.98
CA TYR A 502 -4.87 12.65 -4.17
C TYR A 502 -5.42 11.76 -5.29
N ILE A 503 -4.69 11.65 -6.41
CA ILE A 503 -5.05 10.73 -7.50
C ILE A 503 -5.07 9.29 -6.98
N ALA A 504 -4.01 8.84 -6.30
CA ALA A 504 -3.89 7.49 -5.78
C ALA A 504 -4.96 7.19 -4.71
N ALA A 505 -5.28 8.14 -3.83
CA ALA A 505 -6.35 7.98 -2.83
C ALA A 505 -7.72 7.73 -3.49
N GLY A 506 -8.06 8.54 -4.50
CA GLY A 506 -9.31 8.38 -5.25
C GLY A 506 -9.35 7.08 -6.07
N VAL A 507 -8.26 6.75 -6.76
CA VAL A 507 -8.12 5.50 -7.52
C VAL A 507 -8.21 4.27 -6.60
N THR A 508 -7.63 4.32 -5.40
CA THR A 508 -7.76 3.25 -4.39
C THR A 508 -9.22 2.99 -4.05
N LEU A 509 -10.00 4.05 -3.79
CA LEU A 509 -11.44 3.93 -3.52
C LEU A 509 -12.22 3.39 -4.72
N ILE A 510 -11.91 3.85 -5.94
CA ILE A 510 -12.55 3.37 -7.18
C ILE A 510 -12.28 1.88 -7.36
N ILE A 511 -11.02 1.44 -7.32
CA ILE A 511 -10.66 0.04 -7.56
C ILE A 511 -11.18 -0.85 -6.44
N MET A 512 -11.14 -0.42 -5.18
CA MET A 512 -11.74 -1.15 -4.05
C MET A 512 -13.26 -1.33 -4.24
N THR A 513 -13.93 -0.32 -4.78
CA THR A 513 -15.35 -0.41 -5.15
C THR A 513 -15.56 -1.44 -6.26
N LEU A 514 -14.70 -1.46 -7.29
CA LEU A 514 -14.73 -2.47 -8.35
C LEU A 514 -14.47 -3.89 -7.82
N LEU A 515 -13.52 -4.07 -6.90
CA LEU A 515 -13.26 -5.35 -6.22
C LEU A 515 -14.51 -5.85 -5.48
N THR A 516 -15.23 -4.94 -4.83
CA THR A 516 -16.48 -5.26 -4.12
C THR A 516 -17.60 -5.66 -5.08
N ILE A 517 -17.68 -5.02 -6.25
CA ILE A 517 -18.62 -5.39 -7.31
C ILE A 517 -18.36 -6.82 -7.77
N VAL A 518 -17.09 -7.19 -8.00
CA VAL A 518 -16.70 -8.53 -8.46
C VAL A 518 -16.92 -9.58 -7.36
N ALA A 519 -16.63 -9.25 -6.10
CA ALA A 519 -16.80 -10.14 -4.95
C ALA A 519 -18.28 -10.34 -4.54
N ARG A 520 -19.20 -9.53 -5.07
CA ARG A 520 -20.60 -9.58 -4.68
C ARG A 520 -21.28 -10.86 -5.17
N THR A 521 -21.86 -11.62 -4.24
CA THR A 521 -22.67 -12.82 -4.53
C THR A 521 -24.18 -12.56 -4.51
N LYS A 522 -24.64 -11.55 -3.76
CA LYS A 522 -26.06 -11.18 -3.64
C LYS A 522 -26.51 -10.25 -4.77
N SER A 523 -27.77 -10.37 -5.18
CA SER A 523 -28.37 -9.46 -6.17
C SER A 523 -28.30 -7.98 -5.75
N TRP A 524 -28.36 -7.10 -6.74
CA TRP A 524 -28.30 -5.66 -6.52
C TRP A 524 -29.62 -5.13 -5.94
N SER A 525 -29.55 -4.52 -4.75
CA SER A 525 -30.63 -3.69 -4.24
C SER A 525 -30.53 -2.28 -4.81
N LYS A 526 -31.66 -1.57 -4.95
CA LYS A 526 -31.68 -0.17 -5.42
C LYS A 526 -30.75 0.73 -4.59
N TRP A 527 -30.78 0.57 -3.26
CA TRP A 527 -29.86 1.25 -2.34
C TRP A 527 -28.40 0.86 -2.58
N GLY A 528 -28.12 -0.42 -2.84
CA GLY A 528 -26.78 -0.88 -3.14
C GLY A 528 -26.19 -0.22 -4.40
N ILE A 529 -26.99 -0.09 -5.47
CA ILE A 529 -26.57 0.60 -6.71
C ILE A 529 -26.25 2.07 -6.42
N PHE A 530 -27.18 2.76 -5.76
CA PHE A 530 -27.02 4.18 -5.41
C PHE A 530 -25.78 4.41 -4.54
N ARG A 531 -25.60 3.58 -3.50
CA ARG A 531 -24.44 3.63 -2.61
C ARG A 531 -23.12 3.43 -3.34
N THR A 532 -23.04 2.43 -4.22
CA THR A 532 -21.85 2.20 -5.07
C THR A 532 -21.59 3.40 -5.98
N GLY A 533 -22.64 4.02 -6.54
CA GLY A 533 -22.51 5.26 -7.32
C GLY A 533 -21.91 6.40 -6.52
N ILE A 534 -22.31 6.59 -5.26
CA ILE A 534 -21.71 7.58 -4.37
C ILE A 534 -20.22 7.30 -4.13
N PHE A 535 -19.84 6.05 -3.85
CA PHE A 535 -18.43 5.71 -3.61
C PHE A 535 -17.54 6.00 -4.83
N LEU A 536 -18.03 5.70 -6.04
CA LEU A 536 -17.32 6.06 -7.28
C LEU A 536 -17.23 7.58 -7.45
N ALA A 537 -18.31 8.32 -7.18
CA ALA A 537 -18.32 9.78 -7.26
C ALA A 537 -17.35 10.42 -6.26
N LEU A 538 -17.27 9.90 -5.03
CA LEU A 538 -16.30 10.35 -4.02
C LEU A 538 -14.86 10.03 -4.42
N GLY A 539 -14.62 8.86 -5.02
CA GLY A 539 -13.30 8.50 -5.54
C GLY A 539 -12.85 9.45 -6.65
N VAL A 540 -13.74 9.76 -7.60
CA VAL A 540 -13.48 10.74 -8.66
C VAL A 540 -13.26 12.14 -8.07
N GLY A 541 -14.13 12.56 -7.13
CA GLY A 541 -14.01 13.85 -6.46
C GLY A 541 -12.67 14.02 -5.74
N LEU A 542 -12.20 12.96 -5.07
CA LEU A 542 -10.91 12.96 -4.38
C LEU A 542 -9.73 13.08 -5.36
N SER A 543 -9.78 12.39 -6.49
CA SER A 543 -8.77 12.54 -7.55
C SER A 543 -8.78 13.94 -8.16
N LEU A 544 -9.95 14.57 -8.31
CA LEU A 544 -10.08 15.92 -8.88
C LEU A 544 -9.51 17.03 -7.99
N VAL A 545 -9.28 16.80 -6.69
CA VAL A 545 -8.59 17.78 -5.81
C VAL A 545 -7.19 18.12 -6.34
N SER A 546 -6.53 17.17 -7.01
CA SER A 546 -5.22 17.41 -7.65
C SER A 546 -5.25 18.53 -8.70
N THR A 547 -6.42 18.83 -9.30
CA THR A 547 -6.57 19.89 -10.31
C THR A 547 -6.41 21.30 -9.74
N ILE A 548 -6.47 21.47 -8.41
CA ILE A 548 -6.16 22.75 -7.75
C ILE A 548 -4.75 23.23 -8.14
N HIS A 549 -3.81 22.30 -8.41
CA HIS A 549 -2.45 22.61 -8.87
C HIS A 549 -2.40 23.55 -10.09
N PHE A 550 -3.39 23.51 -11.00
CA PHE A 550 -3.42 24.39 -12.17
C PHE A 550 -3.68 25.86 -11.85
N ASN A 551 -4.17 26.17 -10.64
CA ASN A 551 -4.30 27.54 -10.14
C ASN A 551 -3.26 27.75 -9.05
N GLN A 552 -2.18 28.47 -9.37
CA GLN A 552 -1.04 28.66 -8.47
C GLN A 552 -1.44 29.26 -7.11
N THR A 553 -2.29 30.28 -7.08
CA THR A 553 -2.75 30.93 -5.84
C THR A 553 -3.59 29.98 -4.99
N ALA A 554 -4.55 29.28 -5.61
CA ALA A 554 -5.38 28.31 -4.88
C ALA A 554 -4.55 27.11 -4.39
N ALA A 555 -3.58 26.66 -5.19
CA ALA A 555 -2.67 25.58 -4.83
C ALA A 555 -1.78 25.95 -3.65
N TYR A 556 -1.20 27.14 -3.67
CA TYR A 556 -0.40 27.65 -2.56
C TYR A 556 -1.23 27.73 -1.27
N ASN A 557 -2.40 28.37 -1.33
CA ASN A 557 -3.30 28.50 -0.18
C ASN A 557 -3.76 27.15 0.37
N TYR A 558 -4.09 26.19 -0.50
CA TYR A 558 -4.54 24.88 -0.07
C TYR A 558 -3.40 24.04 0.52
N LYS A 559 -2.21 24.08 -0.09
CA LYS A 559 -1.02 23.36 0.39
C LYS A 559 -0.49 23.91 1.71
N ASN A 560 -0.64 25.20 1.97
CA ASN A 560 -0.29 25.81 3.25
C ASN A 560 -1.39 25.66 4.30
N SER A 561 -2.56 25.15 3.92
CA SER A 561 -3.66 24.96 4.85
C SER A 561 -3.55 23.63 5.61
N PRO A 562 -4.11 23.53 6.82
CA PRO A 562 -4.17 22.27 7.57
C PRO A 562 -5.12 21.23 6.95
N TRP A 563 -5.76 21.51 5.81
CA TRP A 563 -6.79 20.65 5.20
C TRP A 563 -6.25 19.51 4.32
N LEU A 564 -4.94 19.44 4.10
CA LEU A 564 -4.30 18.42 3.26
C LEU A 564 -4.70 16.98 3.64
N LEU A 565 -4.60 16.59 4.91
CA LEU A 565 -5.02 15.25 5.39
C LEU A 565 -6.50 15.17 5.77
N PRO A 566 -7.09 16.17 6.49
CA PRO A 566 -8.50 16.12 6.87
C PRO A 566 -9.45 15.91 5.70
N THR A 567 -9.18 16.47 4.52
CA THR A 567 -10.00 16.24 3.31
C THR A 567 -10.07 14.76 2.94
N ILE A 568 -8.92 14.08 2.92
CA ILE A 568 -8.86 12.62 2.64
C ILE A 568 -9.60 11.85 3.74
N CYS A 569 -9.32 12.19 5.01
CA CYS A 569 -9.93 11.53 6.16
C CYS A 569 -11.46 11.64 6.15
N LEU A 570 -12.00 12.83 5.85
CA LEU A 570 -13.44 13.07 5.80
C LEU A 570 -14.13 12.25 4.70
N VAL A 571 -13.50 12.12 3.52
CA VAL A 571 -14.03 11.29 2.45
C VAL A 571 -14.08 9.82 2.87
N TRP A 572 -13.00 9.29 3.45
CA TRP A 572 -12.96 7.91 3.94
C TRP A 572 -13.92 7.65 5.09
N PHE A 573 -14.05 8.60 6.02
CA PHE A 573 -15.03 8.54 7.09
C PHE A 573 -16.47 8.53 6.55
N LEU A 574 -16.76 9.37 5.55
CA LEU A 574 -18.07 9.40 4.89
C LEU A 574 -18.38 8.10 4.15
N VAL A 575 -17.40 7.49 3.49
CA VAL A 575 -17.52 6.14 2.90
C VAL A 575 -17.84 5.10 3.96
N LEU A 576 -17.14 5.12 5.10
CA LEU A 576 -17.40 4.23 6.23
C LEU A 576 -18.79 4.41 6.82
N ALA A 577 -19.22 5.66 7.04
CA ALA A 577 -20.54 6.00 7.54
C ALA A 577 -21.64 5.49 6.61
N ILE A 578 -21.54 5.78 5.31
CA ILE A 578 -22.51 5.33 4.30
C ILE A 578 -22.54 3.80 4.18
N THR A 579 -21.40 3.12 4.38
CA THR A 579 -21.33 1.65 4.39
C THR A 579 -22.25 1.04 5.45
N HIS A 580 -22.36 1.67 6.61
CA HIS A 580 -23.12 1.19 7.77
C HIS A 580 -24.60 1.62 7.78
N ILE A 581 -25.03 2.49 6.85
CA ILE A 581 -26.43 2.86 6.69
C ILE A 581 -27.22 1.70 6.05
N ARG A 582 -27.99 0.98 6.89
CA ARG A 582 -28.73 -0.25 6.52
C ARG A 582 -29.97 -0.01 5.63
N ASN A 583 -30.61 1.15 5.70
CA ASN A 583 -31.86 1.47 4.96
C ASN A 583 -31.74 2.79 4.21
N PRO A 584 -32.44 2.98 3.06
CA PRO A 584 -32.49 4.28 2.40
C PRO A 584 -33.03 5.33 3.38
N PRO A 585 -32.36 6.49 3.54
CA PRO A 585 -32.89 7.55 4.39
C PRO A 585 -34.32 7.90 3.94
N PRO A 586 -35.26 8.15 4.86
CA PRO A 586 -36.67 8.40 4.54
C PRO A 586 -36.90 9.64 3.64
N LEU A 587 -35.86 10.44 3.41
CA LEU A 587 -35.87 11.61 2.55
C LEU A 587 -35.89 11.30 1.04
N PHE A 588 -35.31 10.17 0.59
CA PHE A 588 -35.12 9.93 -0.86
C PHE A 588 -36.17 9.02 -1.51
N PHE A 589 -36.87 8.17 -0.76
CA PHE A 589 -37.76 7.14 -1.33
C PHE A 589 -39.16 7.10 -0.71
N LYS A 590 -39.71 8.25 -0.32
CA LYS A 590 -41.04 8.36 0.31
C LYS A 590 -42.23 7.98 -0.61
N ARG A 591 -42.01 7.67 -1.90
CA ARG A 591 -43.10 7.49 -2.89
C ARG A 591 -43.29 6.08 -3.48
N SER A 592 -42.54 5.07 -3.06
CA SER A 592 -42.60 3.72 -3.70
C SER A 592 -43.11 2.59 -2.79
N GLN A 593 -43.68 2.87 -1.62
CA GLN A 593 -44.19 1.81 -0.74
C GLN A 593 -45.60 1.29 -1.10
N SER A 594 -46.29 1.90 -2.07
CA SER A 594 -47.69 1.52 -2.39
C SER A 594 -47.84 0.37 -3.42
N PHE A 595 -46.77 -0.08 -4.08
CA PHE A 595 -46.90 -0.99 -5.25
C PHE A 595 -46.39 -2.43 -5.04
N PHE A 596 -45.87 -2.77 -3.85
CA PHE A 596 -45.12 -4.01 -3.63
C PHE A 596 -45.73 -4.98 -2.60
N ASN A 597 -47.04 -4.92 -2.35
CA ASN A 597 -47.73 -6.08 -1.78
C ASN A 597 -48.08 -7.05 -2.91
N LYS A 598 -47.15 -7.95 -3.24
CA LYS A 598 -47.54 -9.26 -3.77
C LYS A 598 -47.57 -10.25 -2.61
N PRO A 599 -48.63 -11.07 -2.49
CA PRO A 599 -48.71 -12.08 -1.44
C PRO A 599 -47.57 -13.09 -1.61
N LYS A 600 -46.88 -13.40 -0.51
CA LYS A 600 -45.95 -14.54 -0.46
C LYS A 600 -46.77 -15.81 -0.64
N TYR A 601 -46.48 -16.59 -1.69
CA TYR A 601 -46.83 -18.00 -1.70
C TYR A 601 -45.81 -18.73 -0.84
N GLU A 602 -46.30 -19.33 0.25
CA GLU A 602 -45.56 -20.22 1.13
C GLU A 602 -45.44 -21.57 0.41
N TYR A 603 -44.21 -22.00 0.13
CA TYR A 603 -43.95 -23.36 -0.33
C TYR A 603 -43.79 -24.23 0.91
N ASP A 604 -44.79 -25.08 1.19
CA ASP A 604 -44.66 -26.16 2.16
C ASP A 604 -43.54 -27.11 1.70
N SER A 605 -42.40 -27.06 2.38
CA SER A 605 -41.39 -28.10 2.26
C SER A 605 -41.89 -29.34 3.01
N VAL A 606 -42.44 -30.30 2.27
CA VAL A 606 -42.74 -31.64 2.79
C VAL A 606 -41.42 -32.31 3.21
N VAL A 607 -41.15 -32.31 4.51
CA VAL A 607 -40.12 -33.14 5.14
C VAL A 607 -40.77 -34.51 5.42
N PRO A 608 -40.23 -35.64 4.95
CA PRO A 608 -40.72 -36.94 5.37
C PRO A 608 -40.31 -37.18 6.83
N MET A 609 -41.30 -37.41 7.70
CA MET A 609 -41.09 -37.87 9.07
C MET A 609 -40.33 -39.20 9.07
N THR A 610 -39.23 -39.26 9.82
CA THR A 610 -38.62 -40.53 10.23
C THR A 610 -39.19 -40.91 11.59
N ASP A 611 -40.01 -41.97 11.61
CA ASP A 611 -40.51 -42.63 12.82
C ASP A 611 -39.33 -43.21 13.63
N GLY A 612 -39.19 -42.78 14.88
CA GLY A 612 -38.35 -43.45 15.89
C GLY A 612 -39.24 -44.23 16.87
N PRO A 613 -38.90 -45.47 17.27
CA PRO A 613 -39.72 -46.22 18.20
C PRO A 613 -39.32 -45.97 19.67
N ASN A 614 -40.36 -45.75 20.48
CA ASN A 614 -40.49 -46.12 21.89
C ASN A 614 -39.45 -45.65 22.92
N HIS A 615 -39.87 -44.81 23.88
CA HIS A 615 -39.82 -45.19 25.31
C HIS A 615 -40.72 -44.34 26.23
N ARG A 616 -41.76 -45.01 26.75
CA ARG A 616 -42.38 -45.01 28.11
C ARG A 616 -42.58 -43.70 28.91
N LYS A 617 -43.85 -43.49 29.27
CA LYS A 617 -44.41 -42.66 30.36
C LYS A 617 -43.93 -43.05 31.77
N HIS A 618 -43.73 -42.06 32.66
CA HIS A 618 -44.29 -41.88 34.03
C HIS A 618 -43.48 -40.82 34.84
N PRO A 619 -44.00 -40.22 35.94
CA PRO A 619 -45.13 -39.30 36.06
C PRO A 619 -44.78 -37.98 36.79
N ASP A 620 -45.77 -37.08 36.88
CA ASP A 620 -45.77 -35.83 37.66
C ASP A 620 -45.40 -35.99 39.15
N TYR A 621 -44.69 -35.00 39.69
CA TYR A 621 -44.84 -34.57 41.09
C TYR A 621 -44.78 -33.05 41.21
N ASN A 622 -45.81 -32.54 41.86
CA ASN A 622 -46.13 -31.16 42.18
C ASN A 622 -45.65 -30.87 43.61
N THR A 623 -45.00 -29.73 43.89
CA THR A 623 -45.00 -28.96 45.17
C THR A 623 -43.96 -27.83 45.06
N GLN A 624 -44.35 -26.56 44.99
CA GLN A 624 -44.71 -25.63 46.10
C GLN A 624 -43.53 -25.12 46.96
N VAL A 625 -43.44 -23.78 46.98
CA VAL A 625 -42.94 -22.87 48.04
C VAL A 625 -41.43 -22.84 48.33
N ALA A 626 -40.77 -21.76 47.89
CA ALA A 626 -40.39 -20.59 48.71
C ALA A 626 -39.63 -19.57 47.83
#